data_AF-A0A453KEA3-F1
#
_entry.id   AF-A0A453KEA3-F1
#
_cell.length_a   1.000
_cell.length_b   1.000
_cell.length_c   1.000
_cell.angle_alpha   90.00
_cell.angle_beta   90.00
_cell.angle_gamma   90.00
#
_symmetry.space_group_name_H-M   'P 1'
#
loop_
_entity.id
_entity.type
_entity.pdbx_description
1 polymer ?
#
loop_
_entity_poly.entity_id
_entity_poly.type
_entity_poly.pdbx_seq_one_letter_code
_entity_poly.pdbx_strand_id
1 'polypeptide(L)'
;SGDGAGGHHSPPAARRRHHHQRPLPVRLPPLSPQVRTLHRLPGPASTTSHFNLSPRRSRRFADEELRVLEAALSAGGDVAALLSTRSAARKLLRESVAGACAAAAVEGDGARLSVADFFARAFALSGDVESCLAMRYEALVLREAKYSDDLDLHVFHEEWLTFAQDSLDNGFYTIASKAFANALVHIHPSHLDSTNSTLKKNKVNDIRGLQTLAKSLSAQRSVQTQSAEYMKRKTSGVSENCNLHSEKRKLPANLMFRLGIKTRNTQKLLLSRKRNLEEV
;
A
#
# COMPACT_ATOMS: atom_id res chain seq x y z
N SER A 1 -68.08 -9.95 -31.50
CA SER A 1 -69.06 -11.03 -31.25
C SER A 1 -68.41 -12.13 -30.43
N GLY A 2 -69.10 -12.59 -29.37
CA GLY A 2 -68.72 -13.70 -28.48
C GLY A 2 -68.14 -13.20 -27.14
N ASP A 3 -68.87 -13.07 -26.03
CA ASP A 3 -69.66 -13.99 -25.16
C ASP A 3 -68.85 -14.71 -24.05
N GLY A 4 -69.47 -14.74 -22.85
CA GLY A 4 -69.24 -15.69 -21.75
C GLY A 4 -68.40 -15.15 -20.58
N ALA A 5 -68.94 -14.59 -19.49
CA ALA A 5 -69.78 -15.15 -18.41
C ALA A 5 -69.05 -16.15 -17.48
N GLY A 6 -69.11 -15.89 -16.15
CA GLY A 6 -68.82 -16.88 -15.11
C GLY A 6 -68.23 -16.31 -13.82
N GLY A 7 -69.09 -15.91 -12.88
CA GLY A 7 -68.69 -15.59 -11.50
C GLY A 7 -68.81 -16.79 -10.56
N HIS A 8 -68.09 -16.78 -9.43
CA HIS A 8 -68.43 -17.54 -8.23
C HIS A 8 -67.87 -16.84 -6.96
N HIS A 9 -68.78 -16.52 -6.04
CA HIS A 9 -68.53 -16.11 -4.65
C HIS A 9 -68.39 -17.34 -3.74
N SER A 10 -67.49 -17.28 -2.73
CA SER A 10 -67.76 -17.59 -1.30
C SER A 10 -66.49 -17.61 -0.41
N PRO A 11 -66.62 -17.49 0.94
CA PRO A 11 -65.66 -16.78 1.82
C PRO A 11 -65.00 -17.66 2.93
N PRO A 12 -64.67 -17.18 4.17
CA PRO A 12 -63.33 -17.25 4.77
C PRO A 12 -63.14 -18.38 5.83
N ALA A 13 -61.90 -18.69 6.21
CA ALA A 13 -61.57 -19.74 7.20
C ALA A 13 -60.86 -19.21 8.46
N ALA A 14 -61.25 -19.78 9.60
CA ALA A 14 -60.94 -19.37 10.96
C ALA A 14 -59.81 -20.19 11.63
N ARG A 15 -59.34 -19.65 12.77
CA ARG A 15 -58.47 -20.20 13.84
C ARG A 15 -58.50 -21.73 14.07
N ARG A 16 -57.34 -22.33 14.39
CA ARG A 16 -57.19 -23.34 15.45
C ARG A 16 -55.83 -23.29 16.17
N ARG A 17 -55.88 -23.34 17.51
CA ARG A 17 -54.78 -23.59 18.45
C ARG A 17 -54.69 -25.09 18.73
N HIS A 18 -53.50 -25.63 18.96
CA HIS A 18 -53.31 -26.86 19.73
C HIS A 18 -52.08 -26.77 20.64
N HIS A 19 -52.29 -27.10 21.92
CA HIS A 19 -51.31 -27.33 22.98
C HIS A 19 -50.92 -28.82 23.01
N HIS A 20 -49.66 -29.13 23.37
CA HIS A 20 -49.18 -30.27 24.21
C HIS A 20 -47.68 -30.05 24.50
N GLN A 21 -47.27 -29.62 25.71
CA GLN A 21 -46.86 -30.36 26.92
C GLN A 21 -45.36 -30.83 26.98
N ARG A 22 -44.56 -30.04 27.73
CA ARG A 22 -43.46 -30.26 28.75
C ARG A 22 -42.80 -31.67 28.93
N PRO A 23 -41.58 -31.83 29.55
CA PRO A 23 -41.09 -31.11 30.76
C PRO A 23 -39.57 -30.80 30.91
N LEU A 24 -39.24 -30.13 32.03
CA LEU A 24 -37.97 -29.55 32.53
C LEU A 24 -36.86 -30.58 32.86
N PRO A 25 -35.62 -30.14 33.13
CA PRO A 25 -35.14 -30.20 34.53
C PRO A 25 -34.18 -29.08 35.01
N VAL A 26 -34.36 -28.77 36.31
CA VAL A 26 -33.39 -28.64 37.41
C VAL A 26 -32.30 -27.55 37.38
N ARG A 27 -32.30 -26.74 38.45
CA ARG A 27 -31.35 -25.70 38.85
C ARG A 27 -30.67 -26.14 40.15
N LEU A 28 -29.35 -25.98 40.30
CA LEU A 28 -28.59 -25.98 41.57
C LEU A 28 -27.14 -25.42 41.32
N PRO A 29 -26.34 -25.01 42.33
CA PRO A 29 -25.93 -23.61 42.60
C PRO A 29 -24.40 -23.33 42.39
N PRO A 30 -23.87 -22.11 42.65
CA PRO A 30 -22.48 -21.76 42.33
C PRO A 30 -21.51 -22.04 43.49
N LEU A 31 -20.26 -22.38 43.17
CA LEU A 31 -19.15 -22.49 44.12
C LEU A 31 -17.90 -21.79 43.56
N SER A 32 -17.30 -20.94 44.37
CA SER A 32 -15.91 -20.49 44.31
C SER A 32 -15.32 -20.71 45.71
N PRO A 33 -14.02 -20.51 45.97
CA PRO A 33 -12.79 -20.82 45.22
C PRO A 33 -11.88 -21.77 46.04
N GLN A 34 -10.92 -22.47 45.42
CA GLN A 34 -9.82 -23.09 46.18
C GLN A 34 -8.49 -22.90 45.45
N VAL A 35 -7.57 -22.27 46.17
CA VAL A 35 -6.15 -22.08 45.86
C VAL A 35 -5.43 -23.41 46.00
N ARG A 36 -4.69 -23.84 44.97
CA ARG A 36 -3.60 -24.81 45.12
C ARG A 36 -2.42 -24.41 44.24
N THR A 37 -1.42 -23.84 44.90
CA THR A 37 -0.05 -23.68 44.44
C THR A 37 0.62 -25.05 44.36
N LEU A 38 1.22 -25.39 43.22
CA LEU A 38 2.18 -26.49 43.12
C LEU A 38 3.28 -26.08 42.13
N HIS A 39 4.48 -25.89 42.68
CA HIS A 39 5.71 -25.62 41.95
C HIS A 39 6.12 -26.82 41.07
N ARG A 40 6.39 -26.60 39.78
CA ARG A 40 7.46 -27.31 39.03
C ARG A 40 7.86 -26.57 37.75
N LEU A 41 9.12 -26.10 37.77
CA LEU A 41 10.13 -25.75 36.74
C LEU A 41 9.79 -25.53 35.23
N PRO A 42 10.60 -24.72 34.52
CA PRO A 42 10.20 -24.01 33.30
C PRO A 42 10.42 -24.81 32.01
N GLY A 43 9.43 -24.79 31.13
CA GLY A 43 9.56 -25.12 29.70
C GLY A 43 9.54 -23.83 28.86
N PRO A 44 10.13 -23.82 27.66
CA PRO A 44 10.34 -22.60 26.90
C PRO A 44 8.99 -22.07 26.41
N ALA A 45 8.59 -20.92 26.93
CA ALA A 45 7.42 -20.21 26.42
C ALA A 45 7.78 -19.61 25.06
N SER A 46 7.18 -20.17 24.01
CA SER A 46 7.02 -19.52 22.72
C SER A 46 6.41 -18.13 22.95
N THR A 47 7.19 -17.08 22.77
CA THR A 47 6.72 -15.70 22.76
C THR A 47 5.94 -15.45 21.46
N THR A 48 4.67 -15.85 21.46
CA THR A 48 3.68 -15.32 20.52
C THR A 48 3.18 -14.00 21.09
N SER A 49 3.87 -12.90 20.76
CA SER A 49 3.42 -11.55 21.07
C SER A 49 2.23 -11.21 20.18
N HIS A 50 1.02 -11.26 20.76
CA HIS A 50 -0.19 -10.77 20.12
C HIS A 50 -0.19 -9.23 20.18
N PHE A 51 0.06 -8.60 19.03
CA PHE A 51 -0.06 -7.16 18.84
C PHE A 51 -1.52 -6.73 19.00
N ASN A 52 -1.82 -5.93 20.03
CA ASN A 52 -3.15 -5.44 20.33
C ASN A 52 -3.12 -3.90 20.26
N LEU A 53 -3.62 -3.32 19.18
CA LEU A 53 -3.68 -1.88 18.95
C LEU A 53 -5.05 -1.36 19.42
N SER A 54 -5.07 -0.30 20.24
CA SER A 54 -6.31 0.37 20.68
C SER A 54 -6.16 1.91 20.64
N PRO A 55 -7.23 2.68 20.36
CA PRO A 55 -7.11 3.82 19.43
C PRO A 55 -6.87 5.20 20.06
N ARG A 56 -6.68 5.31 21.38
CA ARG A 56 -6.48 6.62 22.04
C ARG A 56 -5.15 6.77 22.81
N ARG A 57 -4.30 5.74 22.75
CA ARG A 57 -2.91 5.74 23.25
C ARG A 57 -1.89 5.46 22.13
N SER A 58 -2.34 5.45 20.88
CA SER A 58 -1.67 4.79 19.75
C SER A 58 -0.37 5.43 19.28
N ARG A 59 -0.17 6.75 19.46
CA ARG A 59 1.02 7.44 18.93
C ARG A 59 2.31 7.02 19.66
N ARG A 60 2.29 6.95 20.99
CA ARG A 60 3.47 6.52 21.78
C ARG A 60 3.79 5.03 21.65
N PHE A 61 2.76 4.21 21.45
CA PHE A 61 2.92 2.76 21.34
C PHE A 61 3.54 2.38 20.00
N ALA A 62 3.05 2.98 18.91
CA ALA A 62 3.61 2.82 17.57
C ALA A 62 5.09 3.24 17.49
N ASP A 63 5.48 4.31 18.19
CA ASP A 63 6.88 4.77 18.23
C ASP A 63 7.80 3.78 18.95
N GLU A 64 7.32 3.12 20.01
CA GLU A 64 8.10 2.14 20.74
C GLU A 64 8.32 0.86 19.91
N GLU A 65 7.29 0.40 19.21
CA GLU A 65 7.40 -0.74 18.29
C GLU A 65 8.37 -0.46 17.14
N LEU A 66 8.35 0.78 16.60
CA LEU A 66 9.30 1.21 15.58
C LEU A 66 10.74 1.25 16.11
N ARG A 67 10.95 1.70 17.36
CA ARG A 67 12.28 1.66 18.00
C ARG A 67 12.78 0.24 18.21
N VAL A 68 11.90 -0.67 18.64
CA VAL A 68 12.26 -2.10 18.78
C VAL A 68 12.65 -2.68 17.43
N LEU A 69 11.89 -2.38 16.37
CA LEU A 69 12.22 -2.78 15.01
C LEU A 69 13.57 -2.19 14.57
N GLU A 70 13.79 -0.89 14.77
CA GLU A 70 15.04 -0.21 14.42
C GLU A 70 16.24 -0.78 15.19
N ALA A 71 16.08 -1.06 16.48
CA ALA A 71 17.12 -1.69 17.31
C ALA A 71 17.43 -3.11 16.81
N ALA A 72 16.41 -3.92 16.51
CA ALA A 72 16.61 -5.25 15.95
C ALA A 72 17.33 -5.21 14.59
N LEU A 73 17.00 -4.22 13.75
CA LEU A 73 17.66 -3.98 12.47
C LEU A 73 19.07 -3.40 12.62
N SER A 74 19.42 -2.82 13.78
CA SER A 74 20.74 -2.28 14.07
C SER A 74 21.66 -3.26 14.82
N ALA A 75 21.10 -4.32 15.42
CA ALA A 75 21.83 -5.26 16.27
C ALA A 75 22.67 -6.32 15.53
N GLY A 76 22.59 -6.38 14.19
CA GLY A 76 23.31 -7.39 13.40
C GLY A 76 24.82 -7.16 13.37
N GLY A 77 25.60 -8.15 13.83
CA GLY A 77 27.07 -8.09 13.84
C GLY A 77 27.72 -8.26 12.45
N ASP A 78 26.98 -8.78 11.48
CA ASP A 78 27.43 -8.91 10.08
C ASP A 78 26.30 -8.60 9.08
N VAL A 79 26.68 -8.43 7.81
CA VAL A 79 25.77 -8.06 6.71
C VAL A 79 24.74 -9.16 6.42
N ALA A 80 25.10 -10.45 6.58
CA ALA A 80 24.20 -11.55 6.27
C ALA A 80 23.07 -11.66 7.30
N ALA A 81 23.40 -11.53 8.59
CA ALA A 81 22.45 -11.45 9.68
C ALA A 81 21.52 -10.24 9.50
N LEU A 82 22.06 -9.06 9.17
CA LEU A 82 21.27 -7.86 8.88
C LEU A 82 20.25 -8.09 7.75
N LEU A 83 20.69 -8.68 6.63
CA LEU A 83 19.81 -8.97 5.50
C LEU A 83 18.73 -10.01 5.84
N SER A 84 19.09 -11.01 6.63
CA SER A 84 18.14 -12.01 7.15
C SER A 84 17.07 -11.36 8.03
N THR A 85 17.48 -10.53 9.00
CA THR A 85 16.57 -9.79 9.89
C THR A 85 15.65 -8.87 9.08
N ARG A 86 16.18 -8.12 8.10
CA ARG A 86 15.35 -7.32 7.20
C ARG A 86 14.35 -8.16 6.43
N SER A 87 14.75 -9.33 5.92
CA SER A 87 13.86 -10.23 5.20
C SER A 87 12.72 -10.75 6.08
N ALA A 88 13.04 -11.17 7.31
CA ALA A 88 12.05 -11.62 8.29
C ALA A 88 11.08 -10.49 8.68
N ALA A 89 11.61 -9.28 8.94
CA ALA A 89 10.79 -8.10 9.24
C ALA A 89 9.82 -7.78 8.10
N ARG A 90 10.28 -7.77 6.84
CA ARG A 90 9.40 -7.56 5.68
C ARG A 90 8.28 -8.57 5.60
N LYS A 91 8.60 -9.86 5.81
CA LYS A 91 7.59 -10.93 5.79
C LYS A 91 6.51 -10.70 6.85
N LEU A 92 6.92 -10.48 8.10
CA LEU A 92 6.00 -10.23 9.21
C LEU A 92 5.13 -8.99 8.97
N LEU A 93 5.72 -7.89 8.51
CA LEU A 93 4.98 -6.67 8.21
C LEU A 93 3.94 -6.88 7.09
N ARG A 94 4.30 -7.58 6.01
CA ARG A 94 3.37 -7.90 4.92
C ARG A 94 2.23 -8.82 5.36
N GLU A 95 2.50 -9.78 6.24
CA GLU A 95 1.48 -10.67 6.78
C GLU A 95 0.51 -9.93 7.71
N SER A 96 0.99 -8.93 8.44
CA SER A 96 0.19 -8.18 9.41
C SER A 96 -0.63 -7.02 8.82
N VAL A 97 -0.17 -6.40 7.73
CA VAL A 97 -0.76 -5.15 7.23
C VAL A 97 -2.23 -5.29 6.84
N ALA A 98 -2.62 -6.38 6.20
CA ALA A 98 -4.01 -6.58 5.75
C ALA A 98 -4.98 -6.68 6.95
N GLY A 99 -4.60 -7.40 8.00
CA GLY A 99 -5.40 -7.52 9.22
C GLY A 99 -5.51 -6.18 9.95
N ALA A 100 -4.40 -5.44 10.08
CA ALA A 100 -4.40 -4.13 10.70
C ALA A 100 -5.26 -3.11 9.94
N CYS A 101 -5.18 -3.09 8.60
CA CYS A 101 -6.02 -2.25 7.75
C CYS A 101 -7.50 -2.61 7.90
N ALA A 102 -7.85 -3.90 7.93
CA ALA A 102 -9.22 -4.35 8.10
C ALA A 102 -9.80 -3.93 9.47
N ALA A 103 -9.01 -4.07 10.54
CA ALA A 103 -9.41 -3.64 11.87
C ALA A 103 -9.61 -2.10 11.93
N ALA A 104 -8.66 -1.34 11.40
CA ALA A 104 -8.72 0.12 11.37
C ALA A 104 -9.89 0.65 10.53
N ALA A 105 -10.28 -0.06 9.46
CA ALA A 105 -11.43 0.30 8.65
C ALA A 105 -12.75 0.28 9.44
N VAL A 106 -12.85 -0.55 10.49
CA VAL A 106 -14.01 -0.60 11.39
C VAL A 106 -13.96 0.50 12.44
N GLU A 107 -12.76 0.86 12.91
CA GLU A 107 -12.58 1.89 13.95
C GLU A 107 -12.77 3.32 13.43
N GLY A 108 -12.40 3.58 12.16
CA GLY A 108 -12.63 4.85 11.49
C GLY A 108 -11.37 5.49 10.90
N ASP A 109 -11.55 6.65 10.26
CA ASP A 109 -10.52 7.28 9.41
C ASP A 109 -9.24 7.64 10.19
N GLY A 110 -9.33 8.03 11.46
CA GLY A 110 -8.15 8.31 12.30
C GLY A 110 -7.30 7.07 12.59
N ALA A 111 -7.94 5.91 12.80
CA ALA A 111 -7.25 4.64 12.98
C ALA A 111 -6.59 4.19 11.67
N ARG A 112 -7.30 4.32 10.54
CA ARG A 112 -6.76 4.02 9.20
C ARG A 112 -5.51 4.85 8.91
N LEU A 113 -5.54 6.14 9.21
CA LEU A 113 -4.40 7.03 9.03
C LEU A 113 -3.22 6.61 9.93
N SER A 114 -3.48 6.29 11.19
CA SER A 114 -2.46 5.84 12.14
C SER A 114 -1.79 4.53 11.71
N VAL A 115 -2.57 3.56 11.23
CA VAL A 115 -2.06 2.29 10.68
C VAL A 115 -1.23 2.56 9.43
N ALA A 116 -1.70 3.39 8.51
CA ALA A 116 -0.95 3.72 7.30
C ALA A 116 0.40 4.38 7.60
N ASP A 117 0.41 5.33 8.52
CA ASP A 117 1.60 6.06 8.94
C ASP A 117 2.62 5.15 9.65
N PHE A 118 2.15 4.26 10.54
CA PHE A 118 3.00 3.25 11.18
C PHE A 118 3.64 2.30 10.17
N PHE A 119 2.84 1.67 9.30
CA PHE A 119 3.37 0.70 8.33
C PHE A 119 4.27 1.36 7.29
N ALA A 120 3.99 2.60 6.87
CA ALA A 120 4.89 3.35 6.00
C ALA A 120 6.31 3.45 6.61
N ARG A 121 6.42 3.82 7.89
CA ARG A 121 7.71 3.89 8.61
C ARG A 121 8.34 2.51 8.80
N ALA A 122 7.57 1.50 9.19
CA ALA A 122 8.09 0.15 9.39
C ALA A 122 8.63 -0.48 8.10
N PHE A 123 7.94 -0.27 6.98
CA PHE A 123 8.40 -0.71 5.66
C PHE A 123 9.63 0.08 5.19
N ALA A 124 9.71 1.38 5.49
CA ALA A 124 10.92 2.16 5.22
C ALA A 124 12.14 1.61 5.98
N LEU A 125 11.99 1.31 7.29
CA LEU A 125 13.06 0.73 8.12
C LEU A 125 13.52 -0.64 7.60
N SER A 126 12.58 -1.52 7.23
CA SER A 126 12.87 -2.86 6.70
C SER A 126 13.35 -2.88 5.24
N GLY A 127 13.34 -1.73 4.56
CA GLY A 127 13.76 -1.58 3.16
C GLY A 127 12.76 -2.14 2.15
N ASP A 128 11.48 -2.22 2.52
CA ASP A 128 10.40 -2.64 1.62
C ASP A 128 9.78 -1.44 0.91
N VAL A 129 10.41 -1.04 -0.21
CA VAL A 129 10.06 0.21 -0.89
C VAL A 129 8.64 0.18 -1.45
N GLU A 130 8.19 -0.96 -1.99
CA GLU A 130 6.85 -1.08 -2.59
C GLU A 130 5.76 -0.91 -1.52
N SER A 131 5.84 -1.67 -0.43
CA SER A 131 4.86 -1.58 0.65
C SER A 131 4.93 -0.25 1.38
N CYS A 132 6.13 0.35 1.54
CA CYS A 132 6.28 1.70 2.08
C CYS A 132 5.53 2.74 1.24
N LEU A 133 5.75 2.75 -0.08
CA LEU A 133 5.09 3.70 -0.98
C LEU A 133 3.58 3.44 -1.06
N ALA A 134 3.13 2.19 -0.99
CA ALA A 134 1.70 1.88 -0.94
C ALA A 134 1.03 2.50 0.30
N MET A 135 1.61 2.35 1.49
CA MET A 135 1.05 2.92 2.71
C MET A 135 1.14 4.44 2.76
N ARG A 136 2.22 5.04 2.23
CA ARG A 136 2.32 6.49 2.07
C ARG A 136 1.23 7.03 1.14
N TYR A 137 0.94 6.33 0.05
CA TYR A 137 -0.13 6.71 -0.86
C TYR A 137 -1.50 6.66 -0.20
N GLU A 138 -1.80 5.58 0.54
CA GLU A 138 -3.04 5.45 1.31
C GLU A 138 -3.21 6.63 2.29
N ALA A 139 -2.15 6.97 3.05
CA ALA A 139 -2.18 8.09 3.98
C ALA A 139 -2.40 9.45 3.30
N LEU A 140 -1.77 9.69 2.15
CA LEU A 140 -1.95 10.92 1.38
C LEU A 140 -3.38 11.05 0.84
N VAL A 141 -3.91 10.00 0.21
CA VAL A 141 -5.27 10.00 -0.35
C VAL A 141 -6.31 10.13 0.77
N LEU A 142 -6.11 9.46 1.90
CA LEU A 142 -7.03 9.53 3.03
C LEU A 142 -7.07 10.94 3.63
N ARG A 143 -5.90 11.58 3.83
CA ARG A 143 -5.82 12.96 4.30
C ARG A 143 -6.49 13.94 3.34
N GLU A 144 -6.23 13.80 2.04
CA GLU A 144 -6.85 14.63 1.00
C GLU A 144 -8.39 14.47 0.98
N ALA A 145 -8.90 13.25 1.17
CA ALA A 145 -10.33 12.97 1.08
C ALA A 145 -11.12 13.29 2.37
N LYS A 146 -10.48 13.26 3.54
CA LYS A 146 -11.17 13.30 4.85
C LYS A 146 -10.74 14.45 5.76
N TYR A 147 -9.59 15.03 5.50
CA TYR A 147 -8.94 16.00 6.37
C TYR A 147 -8.53 17.26 5.60
N SER A 148 -9.28 17.64 4.55
CA SER A 148 -8.98 18.82 3.73
C SER A 148 -8.96 20.11 4.54
N ASP A 149 -9.81 20.19 5.57
CA ASP A 149 -10.03 21.39 6.39
C ASP A 149 -9.20 21.39 7.68
N ASP A 150 -8.54 20.28 7.99
CA ASP A 150 -7.67 20.15 9.16
C ASP A 150 -6.25 20.58 8.78
N LEU A 151 -5.79 21.72 9.32
CA LEU A 151 -4.48 22.29 9.00
C LEU A 151 -3.32 21.37 9.39
N ASP A 152 -3.46 20.55 10.44
CA ASP A 152 -2.41 19.65 10.90
C ASP A 152 -2.30 18.38 10.04
N LEU A 153 -3.38 18.05 9.33
CA LEU A 153 -3.48 16.88 8.46
C LEU A 153 -3.62 17.26 6.98
N HIS A 154 -3.53 18.55 6.66
CA HIS A 154 -3.57 19.05 5.30
C HIS A 154 -2.41 18.47 4.48
N VAL A 155 -2.67 18.10 3.24
CA VAL A 155 -1.65 17.53 2.35
C VAL A 155 -1.09 18.63 1.46
N PHE A 156 0.16 19.00 1.70
CA PHE A 156 0.80 20.05 0.92
C PHE A 156 1.32 19.53 -0.42
N HIS A 157 1.48 20.43 -1.40
CA HIS A 157 2.00 20.07 -2.72
C HIS A 157 3.42 19.48 -2.66
N GLU A 158 4.24 19.89 -1.69
CA GLU A 158 5.57 19.35 -1.44
C GLU A 158 5.52 17.86 -1.07
N GLU A 159 4.56 17.44 -0.24
CA GLU A 159 4.41 16.03 0.14
C GLU A 159 4.07 15.16 -1.07
N TRP A 160 3.15 15.64 -1.92
CA TRP A 160 2.84 14.98 -3.19
C TRP A 160 4.04 14.94 -4.13
N LEU A 161 4.84 16.01 -4.18
CA LEU A 161 6.02 16.09 -5.04
C LEU A 161 7.10 15.10 -4.60
N THR A 162 7.40 15.04 -3.30
CA THR A 162 8.35 14.07 -2.74
C THR A 162 7.89 12.65 -3.02
N PHE A 163 6.61 12.34 -2.75
CA PHE A 163 6.05 11.02 -3.03
C PHE A 163 6.10 10.66 -4.53
N ALA A 164 5.83 11.63 -5.41
CA ALA A 164 5.88 11.44 -6.85
C ALA A 164 7.30 11.13 -7.34
N GLN A 165 8.30 11.84 -6.82
CA GLN A 165 9.72 11.61 -7.13
C GLN A 165 10.16 10.24 -6.63
N ASP A 166 9.89 9.90 -5.37
CA ASP A 166 10.20 8.57 -4.82
C ASP A 166 9.57 7.45 -5.66
N SER A 167 8.31 7.63 -6.08
CA SER A 167 7.61 6.67 -6.92
C SER A 167 8.23 6.55 -8.32
N LEU A 168 8.56 7.68 -8.95
CA LEU A 168 9.19 7.73 -10.28
C LEU A 168 10.54 7.00 -10.26
N ASP A 169 11.34 7.32 -9.25
CA ASP A 169 12.68 6.81 -9.04
C ASP A 169 12.72 5.29 -8.79
N ASN A 170 11.68 4.75 -8.17
CA ASN A 170 11.53 3.32 -7.95
C ASN A 170 10.83 2.59 -9.11
N GLY A 171 10.26 3.33 -10.07
CA GLY A 171 9.64 2.76 -11.28
C GLY A 171 8.14 2.59 -11.22
N PHE A 172 7.48 3.13 -10.20
CA PHE A 172 6.03 3.11 -10.06
C PHE A 172 5.41 4.26 -10.88
N TYR A 173 5.63 4.23 -12.19
CA TYR A 173 5.37 5.36 -13.09
C TYR A 173 3.91 5.81 -13.14
N THR A 174 2.96 4.86 -13.07
CA THR A 174 1.52 5.18 -13.06
C THR A 174 1.13 5.97 -11.81
N ILE A 175 1.62 5.55 -10.64
CA ILE A 175 1.35 6.22 -9.37
C ILE A 175 2.11 7.55 -9.28
N ALA A 176 3.37 7.58 -9.73
CA ALA A 176 4.15 8.82 -9.84
C ALA A 176 3.41 9.88 -10.68
N SER A 177 2.86 9.49 -11.84
CA SER A 177 2.07 10.40 -12.69
C SER A 177 0.84 10.96 -11.97
N LYS A 178 0.15 10.15 -11.16
CA LYS A 178 -1.01 10.61 -10.38
C LYS A 178 -0.57 11.58 -9.29
N ALA A 179 0.48 11.24 -8.57
CA ALA A 179 1.04 12.09 -7.51
C ALA A 179 1.53 13.45 -8.05
N PHE A 180 2.18 13.50 -9.21
CA PHE A 180 2.51 14.78 -9.86
C PHE A 180 1.25 15.56 -10.27
N ALA A 181 0.16 14.88 -10.64
CA ALA A 181 -1.11 15.55 -10.92
C ALA A 181 -1.67 16.22 -9.66
N ASN A 182 -1.70 15.49 -8.54
CA ASN A 182 -2.16 16.00 -7.26
C ASN A 182 -1.27 17.16 -6.77
N ALA A 183 0.06 17.03 -6.88
CA ALA A 183 0.97 18.11 -6.56
C ALA A 183 0.61 19.40 -7.31
N LEU A 184 0.29 19.32 -8.60
CA LEU A 184 -0.09 20.50 -9.40
C LEU A 184 -1.41 21.15 -8.94
N VAL A 185 -2.36 20.36 -8.42
CA VAL A 185 -3.64 20.87 -7.90
C VAL A 185 -3.43 21.69 -6.62
N HIS A 186 -2.50 21.25 -5.77
CA HIS A 186 -2.20 21.91 -4.48
C HIS A 186 -1.24 23.10 -4.59
N ILE A 187 -0.79 23.47 -5.79
CA ILE A 187 -0.02 24.70 -6.00
C ILE A 187 -0.98 25.89 -5.98
N HIS A 188 -1.01 26.60 -4.86
CA HIS A 188 -1.95 27.69 -4.65
C HIS A 188 -1.60 28.95 -5.49
N PRO A 189 -2.58 29.58 -6.18
CA PRO A 189 -2.34 30.77 -7.01
C PRO A 189 -1.98 32.04 -6.25
N SER A 190 -2.33 32.19 -4.97
CA SER A 190 -1.93 33.37 -4.18
C SER A 190 -0.44 33.38 -3.81
N HIS A 191 0.27 32.27 -4.00
CA HIS A 191 1.74 32.22 -3.90
C HIS A 191 2.43 32.86 -5.14
N LEU A 192 1.69 33.59 -5.97
CA LEU A 192 2.15 34.28 -7.19
C LEU A 192 2.43 35.76 -6.93
N ASP A 193 3.18 36.09 -5.86
CA ASP A 193 3.74 37.43 -5.73
C ASP A 193 4.67 37.74 -6.92
N SER A 194 4.44 38.91 -7.52
CA SER A 194 4.94 39.35 -8.83
C SER A 194 6.46 39.19 -9.03
N THR A 195 7.25 39.23 -7.96
CA THR A 195 8.71 39.19 -7.97
C THR A 195 9.32 37.79 -8.22
N ASN A 196 8.56 36.70 -8.08
CA ASN A 196 9.06 35.32 -8.25
C ASN A 196 8.33 34.51 -9.34
N SER A 197 7.51 35.17 -10.16
CA SER A 197 6.61 34.55 -11.15
C SER A 197 7.32 33.64 -12.15
N THR A 198 8.48 34.06 -12.70
CA THR A 198 9.25 33.27 -13.68
C THR A 198 9.86 32.02 -13.08
N LEU A 199 10.49 32.10 -11.90
CA LEU A 199 11.05 30.95 -11.21
C LEU A 199 9.98 29.93 -10.81
N LYS A 200 8.82 30.40 -10.32
CA LYS A 200 7.69 29.54 -9.94
C LYS A 200 7.03 28.90 -11.18
N LYS A 201 6.91 29.64 -12.30
CA LYS A 201 6.42 29.10 -13.58
C LYS A 201 7.34 28.00 -14.12
N ASN A 202 8.66 28.15 -13.97
CA ASN A 202 9.62 27.11 -14.34
C ASN A 202 9.42 25.84 -13.51
N LYS A 203 9.24 25.95 -12.18
CA LYS A 203 8.96 24.80 -11.31
C LYS A 203 7.67 24.05 -11.70
N VAL A 204 6.59 24.78 -12.01
CA VAL A 204 5.32 24.17 -12.47
C VAL A 204 5.53 23.44 -13.80
N ASN A 205 6.30 24.02 -14.72
CA ASN A 205 6.64 23.38 -15.99
C ASN A 205 7.50 22.13 -15.80
N ASP A 206 8.45 22.15 -14.86
CA ASP A 206 9.28 21.00 -14.52
C ASP A 206 8.42 19.84 -13.97
N ILE A 207 7.50 20.14 -13.04
CA ILE A 207 6.56 19.15 -12.49
C ILE A 207 5.69 18.55 -13.61
N ARG A 208 5.19 19.38 -14.53
CA ARG A 208 4.41 18.92 -15.70
C ARG A 208 5.26 18.06 -16.65
N GLY A 209 6.53 18.43 -16.83
CA GLY A 209 7.51 17.66 -17.59
C GLY A 209 7.72 16.27 -17.01
N LEU A 210 7.92 16.18 -15.69
CA LEU A 210 8.07 14.92 -14.95
C LEU A 210 6.79 14.09 -14.96
N GLN A 211 5.63 14.71 -14.81
CA GLN A 211 4.34 14.02 -14.95
C GLN A 211 4.23 13.36 -16.33
N THR A 212 4.54 14.12 -17.38
CA THR A 212 4.42 13.62 -18.76
C THR A 212 5.46 12.54 -19.05
N LEU A 213 6.65 12.64 -18.48
CA LEU A 213 7.65 11.56 -18.50
C LEU A 213 7.11 10.30 -17.83
N ALA A 214 6.57 10.41 -16.61
CA ALA A 214 6.01 9.28 -15.89
C ALA A 214 4.88 8.60 -16.69
N LYS A 215 4.01 9.38 -17.34
CA LYS A 215 2.99 8.86 -18.27
C LYS A 215 3.61 8.09 -19.43
N SER A 216 4.63 8.67 -20.08
CA SER A 216 5.34 8.02 -21.20
C SER A 216 6.01 6.70 -20.78
N LEU A 217 6.72 6.69 -19.65
CA LEU A 217 7.36 5.49 -19.10
C LEU A 217 6.32 4.42 -18.70
N SER A 218 5.18 4.84 -18.15
CA SER A 218 4.06 3.94 -17.86
C SER A 218 3.49 3.32 -19.15
N ALA A 219 3.28 4.12 -20.19
CA ALA A 219 2.77 3.65 -21.48
C ALA A 219 3.75 2.68 -22.16
N GLN A 220 5.04 3.02 -22.17
CA GLN A 220 6.10 2.17 -22.70
C GLN A 220 6.16 0.80 -22.02
N ARG A 221 5.87 0.75 -20.71
CA ARG A 221 5.86 -0.48 -19.91
C ARG A 221 4.51 -1.18 -19.91
N SER A 222 3.53 -0.72 -20.69
CA SER A 222 2.24 -1.43 -20.81
C SER A 222 2.41 -2.80 -21.46
N VAL A 223 1.55 -3.76 -21.09
CA VAL A 223 1.55 -5.10 -21.69
C VAL A 223 1.36 -5.00 -23.20
N GLN A 224 0.46 -4.13 -23.67
CA GLN A 224 0.19 -3.93 -25.10
C GLN A 224 1.45 -3.48 -25.85
N THR A 225 2.16 -2.46 -25.33
CA THR A 225 3.41 -1.99 -25.94
C THR A 225 4.50 -3.05 -25.89
N GLN A 226 4.63 -3.77 -24.78
CA GLN A 226 5.61 -4.85 -24.64
C GLN A 226 5.30 -6.03 -25.58
N SER A 227 4.02 -6.38 -25.76
CA SER A 227 3.57 -7.42 -26.68
C SER A 227 3.80 -7.02 -28.13
N ALA A 228 3.50 -5.77 -28.50
CA ALA A 228 3.77 -5.26 -29.85
C ALA A 228 5.28 -5.27 -30.17
N GLU A 229 6.11 -4.82 -29.23
CA GLU A 229 7.57 -4.90 -29.29
C GLU A 229 8.05 -6.34 -29.44
N TYR A 230 7.52 -7.26 -28.63
CA TYR A 230 7.84 -8.69 -28.70
C TYR A 230 7.49 -9.30 -30.07
N MET A 231 6.31 -9.00 -30.59
CA MET A 231 5.87 -9.47 -31.91
C MET A 231 6.74 -8.89 -33.03
N LYS A 232 7.08 -7.60 -32.97
CA LYS A 232 8.01 -6.96 -33.92
C LYS A 232 9.39 -7.63 -33.92
N ARG A 233 9.89 -8.01 -32.74
CA ARG A 233 11.15 -8.76 -32.61
C ARG A 233 11.06 -10.12 -33.29
N LYS A 234 9.98 -10.86 -33.02
CA LYS A 234 9.73 -12.19 -33.61
C LYS A 234 9.67 -12.15 -35.14
N THR A 235 9.10 -11.09 -35.73
CA THR A 235 9.02 -10.94 -37.19
C THR A 235 10.31 -10.43 -37.83
N SER A 236 11.14 -9.70 -37.09
CA SER A 236 12.35 -9.06 -37.64
C SER A 236 13.59 -9.96 -37.68
N GLY A 237 13.59 -11.12 -36.99
CA GLY A 237 14.77 -12.00 -36.90
C GLY A 237 16.01 -11.37 -36.23
N VAL A 238 15.94 -10.11 -35.81
CA VAL A 238 17.06 -9.36 -35.22
C VAL A 238 17.17 -9.69 -33.74
N SER A 239 18.29 -10.31 -33.38
CA SER A 239 18.72 -10.44 -31.98
C SER A 239 19.12 -9.07 -31.42
N GLU A 240 18.57 -8.78 -30.23
CA GLU A 240 18.84 -7.70 -29.28
C GLU A 240 19.77 -6.56 -29.71
N ASN A 241 19.16 -5.44 -30.12
CA ASN A 241 19.66 -4.11 -29.81
C ASN A 241 18.51 -3.31 -29.20
N CYS A 242 18.58 -3.08 -27.90
CA CYS A 242 17.61 -2.29 -27.14
C CYS A 242 17.67 -0.82 -27.56
N ASN A 243 17.06 -0.48 -28.70
CA ASN A 243 16.85 0.91 -29.09
C ASN A 243 15.66 1.48 -28.31
N LEU A 244 15.93 1.82 -27.04
CA LEU A 244 15.15 2.82 -26.33
C LEU A 244 15.53 4.19 -26.91
N HIS A 245 15.09 4.50 -28.12
CA HIS A 245 15.10 5.89 -28.58
C HIS A 245 14.02 6.64 -27.81
N SER A 246 14.40 7.05 -26.59
CA SER A 246 13.70 8.10 -25.85
C SER A 246 13.86 9.38 -26.64
N GLU A 247 12.74 9.96 -27.05
CA GLU A 247 12.67 11.36 -27.43
C GLU A 247 13.38 12.18 -26.33
N LYS A 248 14.37 13.00 -26.70
CA LYS A 248 15.25 13.71 -25.76
C LYS A 248 14.45 14.79 -25.01
N ARG A 249 13.77 14.42 -23.94
CA ARG A 249 13.44 15.37 -22.87
C ARG A 249 14.63 15.46 -21.93
N LYS A 250 15.09 16.69 -21.65
CA LYS A 250 16.17 16.95 -20.69
C LYS A 250 15.66 16.57 -19.30
N LEU A 251 16.03 15.39 -18.84
CA LEU A 251 15.77 14.94 -17.48
C LEU A 251 16.83 15.55 -16.54
N PRO A 252 16.48 15.81 -15.26
CA PRO A 252 17.47 16.16 -14.25
C PRO A 252 18.59 15.12 -14.19
N ALA A 253 19.83 15.56 -13.92
CA ALA A 253 21.01 14.70 -13.96
C ALA A 253 20.92 13.48 -13.03
N ASN A 254 20.32 13.64 -11.84
CA ASN A 254 20.07 12.55 -10.90
C ASN A 254 19.20 11.44 -11.54
N LEU A 255 18.09 11.83 -12.17
CA LEU A 255 17.19 10.87 -12.81
C LEU A 255 17.87 10.15 -13.97
N MET A 256 18.67 10.86 -14.78
CA MET A 256 19.48 10.27 -15.84
C MET A 256 20.47 9.23 -15.30
N PHE A 257 21.16 9.55 -14.21
CA PHE A 257 22.11 8.63 -13.58
C PHE A 257 21.43 7.35 -13.09
N ARG A 258 20.34 7.49 -12.32
CA ARG A 258 19.59 6.34 -11.78
C ARG A 258 18.96 5.49 -12.88
N LEU A 259 18.41 6.13 -13.92
CA LEU A 259 17.89 5.44 -15.10
C LEU A 259 18.98 4.63 -15.80
N GLY A 260 20.20 5.18 -15.88
CA GLY A 260 21.38 4.48 -16.38
C GLY A 260 21.69 3.20 -15.59
N ILE A 261 21.71 3.29 -14.25
CA ILE A 261 21.92 2.13 -13.38
C ILE A 261 20.82 1.08 -13.57
N LYS A 262 19.55 1.50 -13.58
CA LYS A 262 18.40 0.60 -13.77
C LYS A 262 18.44 -0.12 -15.11
N THR A 263 18.82 0.61 -16.16
CA THR A 263 18.99 0.07 -17.52
C THR A 263 20.11 -0.98 -17.53
N ARG A 264 21.26 -0.67 -16.95
CA ARG A 264 22.39 -1.60 -16.83
C ARG A 264 22.02 -2.86 -16.05
N ASN A 265 21.30 -2.72 -14.92
CA ASN A 265 20.87 -3.87 -14.12
C ASN A 265 19.87 -4.76 -14.87
N THR A 266 18.96 -4.15 -15.63
CA THR A 266 18.02 -4.89 -16.50
C THR A 266 18.76 -5.67 -17.57
N GLN A 267 19.75 -5.06 -18.23
CA GLN A 267 20.59 -5.73 -19.22
C GLN A 267 21.35 -6.92 -18.61
N LYS A 268 21.97 -6.73 -17.44
CA LYS A 268 22.66 -7.83 -16.73
C LYS A 268 21.72 -8.99 -16.41
N LEU A 269 20.49 -8.70 -15.98
CA LEU A 269 19.48 -9.71 -15.68
C LEU A 269 19.02 -10.48 -16.92
N LEU A 270 18.85 -9.79 -18.06
CA LEU A 270 18.51 -10.44 -19.33
C LEU A 270 19.65 -11.37 -19.77
N LEU A 271 20.89 -10.89 -19.70
CA LEU A 271 22.07 -11.69 -20.03
C LEU A 271 22.24 -12.91 -19.10
N SER A 272 21.95 -12.78 -17.80
CA SER A 272 21.99 -13.92 -16.89
C SER A 272 20.90 -14.94 -17.21
N ARG A 273 19.69 -14.48 -17.55
CA ARG A 273 18.58 -15.38 -17.94
C ARG A 273 18.87 -16.11 -19.25
N LYS A 274 19.50 -15.45 -20.22
CA LYS A 274 19.92 -16.07 -21.48
C LYS A 274 20.96 -17.17 -21.27
N ARG A 275 22.00 -16.89 -20.49
CA ARG A 275 23.03 -17.91 -20.16
C ARG A 275 22.43 -19.14 -19.48
N ASN A 276 21.47 -18.95 -18.57
CA ASN A 276 20.78 -20.07 -17.92
C ASN A 276 19.85 -20.88 -18.87
N LEU A 277 19.45 -20.33 -20.02
CA LEU A 277 18.69 -21.05 -21.04
C LEU A 277 19.58 -21.81 -22.03
N GLU A 278 20.85 -21.43 -22.17
CA GLU A 278 21.83 -22.08 -23.05
C GLU A 278 22.57 -23.23 -22.34
N GLU A 279 22.45 -23.36 -21.01
CA GLU A 279 23.02 -24.43 -20.17
C GLU A 279 22.02 -25.58 -19.86
N VAL A 280 20.85 -25.62 -20.52
CA VAL A 280 19.84 -26.72 -20.45
C VAL A 280 19.74 -27.40 -21.80
#